data_AF-A0A7I8E2J5-F1
#
_entry.id   AF-A0A7I8E2J5-F1
#
_cell.length_a   1.000
_cell.length_b   1.000
_cell.length_c   1.000
_cell.angle_alpha   90.00
_cell.angle_beta   90.00
_cell.angle_gamma   90.00
#
_symmetry.space_group_name_H-M   'P 1'
#
loop_
_entity.id
_entity.type
_entity.pdbx_description
1 polymer ?
#
loop_
_entity_poly.entity_id
_entity_poly.type
_entity_poly.pdbx_seq_one_letter_code
_entity_poly.pdbx_strand_id
1 'polypeptide(L)'
;METNPEGTVQTYIFLVDNQDIALNIVMSGYQALCLVQEDDGYYFSADSFIEEMRAIQFTGSCQYAYHYVASCTVKWVNDKLLTFFKDAGLDGKAGWQLLKEKEYLGKLDNQKEVEKLLEQYILRFERNPKEEPELSHFHLFDAKGNVKGVRNMEIVDYLVENVQFFVVGITPYYYEHGVFLEDHDGVRMKYRIQKLVYRDQVQSGVIKRIYNLLITQPKVYREAYELNKQPVRWINFKNGYYDPVTGEMLEHNPDYLTINQIPFPYYPEDCEQVLQGGENIKKYLALSLPNKEEQQIAEKNESREAVPRTGVEANTVVKDAGKAERKAITEKKTMIGKEKKLSIHEHLKKYVQLWA
;
A
#
# COMPACT_ATOMS: atom_id res chain seq x y z
N MET A 1 -21.77 24.34 -18.63
CA MET A 1 -20.41 23.93 -19.09
C MET A 1 -20.33 23.95 -20.62
N GLU A 2 -20.84 25.00 -21.27
CA GLU A 2 -20.87 25.12 -22.74
C GLU A 2 -19.58 25.73 -23.30
N THR A 3 -18.85 26.46 -22.45
CA THR A 3 -17.57 27.10 -22.77
C THR A 3 -16.46 26.53 -21.90
N ASN A 4 -15.22 26.60 -22.39
CA ASN A 4 -14.05 26.23 -21.58
C ASN A 4 -13.83 27.29 -20.47
N PRO A 5 -13.43 26.86 -19.27
CA PRO A 5 -13.05 27.78 -18.20
C PRO A 5 -11.80 28.59 -18.57
N GLU A 6 -11.81 29.89 -18.28
CA GLU A 6 -10.67 30.80 -18.51
C GLU A 6 -9.91 31.05 -17.20
N GLY A 7 -8.66 30.61 -17.14
CA GLY A 7 -7.79 30.80 -15.99
C GLY A 7 -7.90 29.68 -14.94
N THR A 8 -6.80 29.45 -14.22
CA THR A 8 -6.63 28.31 -13.29
C THR A 8 -7.67 28.26 -12.17
N VAL A 9 -8.14 29.40 -11.68
CA VAL A 9 -9.14 29.45 -10.61
C VAL A 9 -10.53 29.01 -11.12
N GLN A 10 -10.86 29.34 -12.37
CA GLN A 10 -12.16 29.06 -12.96
C GLN A 10 -12.30 27.60 -13.43
N THR A 11 -11.24 26.81 -13.40
CA THR A 11 -11.31 25.36 -13.68
C THR A 11 -11.82 24.58 -12.48
N TYR A 12 -11.79 25.13 -11.25
CA TYR A 12 -12.19 24.43 -10.03
C TYR A 12 -13.65 24.72 -9.66
N ILE A 13 -14.47 23.67 -9.55
CA ILE A 13 -15.85 23.72 -9.06
C ILE A 13 -15.93 23.05 -7.69
N PHE A 14 -16.24 23.83 -6.65
CA PHE A 14 -16.43 23.32 -5.29
C PHE A 14 -17.87 22.85 -5.09
N LEU A 15 -18.04 21.55 -4.82
CA LEU A 15 -19.34 20.96 -4.49
C LEU A 15 -19.52 21.01 -2.98
N VAL A 16 -20.50 21.78 -2.51
CA VAL A 16 -20.77 22.01 -1.09
C VAL A 16 -22.25 21.78 -0.80
N ASP A 17 -22.62 21.54 0.45
CA ASP A 17 -24.00 21.32 0.90
C ASP A 17 -24.50 22.41 1.86
N ASN A 18 -23.81 23.54 1.88
CA ASN A 18 -24.16 24.72 2.67
C ASN A 18 -24.22 25.95 1.75
N GLN A 19 -25.39 26.59 1.68
CA GLN A 19 -25.67 27.71 0.79
C GLN A 19 -24.84 28.95 1.11
N ASP A 20 -24.66 29.27 2.40
CA ASP A 20 -23.88 30.43 2.83
C ASP A 20 -22.40 30.26 2.44
N ILE A 21 -21.88 29.05 2.60
CA ILE A 21 -20.51 28.72 2.15
C ILE A 21 -20.41 28.82 0.63
N ALA A 22 -21.37 28.26 -0.12
CA ALA A 22 -21.39 28.35 -1.58
C ALA A 22 -21.36 29.82 -2.05
N LEU A 23 -22.19 30.66 -1.42
CA LEU A 23 -22.25 32.09 -1.70
C LEU A 23 -20.91 32.77 -1.43
N ASN A 24 -20.28 32.49 -0.29
CA ASN A 24 -19.00 33.12 0.05
C ASN A 24 -17.85 32.67 -0.89
N ILE A 25 -17.86 31.41 -1.33
CA ILE A 25 -16.91 30.91 -2.35
C ILE A 25 -17.08 31.68 -3.67
N VAL A 26 -18.34 31.86 -4.12
CA VAL A 26 -18.65 32.63 -5.34
C VAL A 26 -18.25 34.10 -5.19
N MET A 27 -18.54 34.72 -4.06
CA MET A 27 -18.12 36.10 -3.76
C MET A 27 -16.60 36.25 -3.69
N SER A 28 -15.88 35.18 -3.36
CA SER A 28 -14.42 35.11 -3.38
C SER A 28 -13.83 34.89 -4.79
N GLY A 29 -14.67 34.81 -5.84
CA GLY A 29 -14.23 34.67 -7.23
C GLY A 29 -13.99 33.24 -7.71
N TYR A 30 -14.39 32.24 -6.93
CA TYR A 30 -14.28 30.81 -7.27
C TYR A 30 -15.64 30.23 -7.70
N GLN A 31 -15.66 29.07 -8.35
CA GLN A 31 -16.91 28.41 -8.73
C GLN A 31 -17.37 27.45 -7.63
N ALA A 32 -18.65 27.53 -7.24
CA ALA A 32 -19.26 26.59 -6.32
C ALA A 32 -20.64 26.15 -6.81
N LEU A 33 -21.01 24.92 -6.45
CA LEU A 33 -22.35 24.38 -6.62
C LEU A 33 -22.84 23.89 -5.26
N CYS A 34 -24.00 24.40 -4.83
CA CYS A 34 -24.66 23.92 -3.62
C CYS A 34 -25.52 22.70 -3.95
N LEU A 35 -25.31 21.61 -3.21
CA LEU A 35 -26.06 20.37 -3.28
C LEU A 35 -26.97 20.24 -2.05
N VAL A 36 -28.26 20.02 -2.27
CA VAL A 36 -29.26 19.83 -1.21
C VAL A 36 -29.52 18.34 -0.96
N GLN A 37 -30.15 18.01 0.17
CA GLN A 37 -30.46 16.61 0.50
C GLN A 37 -31.57 16.02 -0.37
N GLU A 38 -32.60 16.81 -0.67
CA GLU A 38 -33.71 16.44 -1.54
C GLU A 38 -33.84 17.49 -2.64
N ASP A 39 -34.03 17.03 -3.88
CA ASP A 39 -34.19 17.90 -5.03
C ASP A 39 -35.48 18.71 -4.87
N ASP A 40 -35.34 20.03 -4.79
CA ASP A 40 -36.44 20.98 -4.61
C ASP A 40 -36.81 21.70 -5.93
N GLY A 41 -36.22 21.26 -7.05
CA GLY A 41 -36.38 21.87 -8.38
C GLY A 41 -35.56 23.15 -8.60
N TYR A 42 -34.86 23.65 -7.58
CA TYR A 42 -33.97 24.80 -7.67
C TYR A 42 -32.51 24.42 -7.47
N TYR A 43 -32.24 23.44 -6.61
CA TYR A 43 -30.91 22.94 -6.33
C TYR A 43 -30.80 21.45 -6.64
N PHE A 44 -29.62 21.04 -7.12
CA PHE A 44 -29.34 19.63 -7.33
C PHE A 44 -29.18 18.90 -6.00
N SER A 45 -29.71 17.69 -5.91
CA SER A 45 -29.20 16.69 -4.99
C SER A 45 -27.91 16.09 -5.55
N ALA A 46 -27.15 15.35 -4.73
CA ALA A 46 -26.00 14.61 -5.24
C ALA A 46 -26.40 13.61 -6.34
N ASP A 47 -27.60 13.04 -6.28
CA ASP A 47 -28.12 12.13 -7.31
C ASP A 47 -28.49 12.85 -8.59
N SER A 48 -29.29 13.91 -8.50
CA SER A 48 -29.70 14.65 -9.70
C SER A 48 -28.53 15.37 -10.37
N PHE A 49 -27.53 15.81 -9.60
CA PHE A 49 -26.26 16.28 -10.17
C PHE A 49 -25.56 15.20 -11.00
N ILE A 50 -25.47 13.97 -10.47
CA ILE A 50 -24.83 12.85 -11.19
C ILE A 50 -25.62 12.51 -12.46
N GLU A 51 -26.94 12.51 -12.40
CA GLU A 51 -27.81 12.27 -13.56
C GLU A 51 -27.60 13.33 -14.65
N GLU A 52 -27.56 14.61 -14.27
CA GLU A 52 -27.31 15.72 -15.19
C GLU A 52 -25.91 15.61 -15.84
N MET A 53 -24.88 15.32 -15.04
CA MET A 53 -23.52 15.12 -15.54
C MET A 53 -23.42 13.95 -16.53
N ARG A 54 -24.20 12.88 -16.33
CA ARG A 54 -24.29 11.76 -17.29
C ARG A 54 -25.02 12.17 -18.56
N ALA A 55 -26.09 12.96 -18.44
CA ALA A 55 -26.87 13.42 -19.59
C ALA A 55 -26.02 14.26 -20.56
N ILE A 56 -25.07 15.06 -20.03
CA ILE A 56 -24.21 15.93 -20.84
C ILE A 56 -22.89 15.30 -21.30
N GLN A 57 -22.63 14.03 -20.97
CA GLN A 57 -21.34 13.37 -21.23
C GLN A 57 -21.00 13.25 -22.73
N PHE A 58 -22.01 13.21 -23.60
CA PHE A 58 -21.85 13.03 -25.06
C PHE A 58 -22.47 14.17 -25.88
N THR A 59 -22.75 15.32 -25.25
CA THR A 59 -23.38 16.47 -25.92
C THR A 59 -22.36 17.50 -26.42
N GLY A 60 -21.05 17.22 -26.28
CA GLY A 60 -19.98 18.17 -26.62
C GLY A 60 -19.71 19.22 -25.52
N SER A 61 -20.16 18.97 -24.29
CA SER A 61 -19.90 19.83 -23.13
C SER A 61 -18.41 19.88 -22.75
N CYS A 62 -17.99 20.95 -22.09
CA CYS A 62 -16.63 21.13 -21.58
C CYS A 62 -16.40 20.46 -20.22
N GLN A 63 -17.19 19.45 -19.85
CA GLN A 63 -17.15 18.84 -18.50
C GLN A 63 -15.76 18.31 -18.09
N TYR A 64 -14.93 17.89 -19.05
CA TYR A 64 -13.57 17.39 -18.82
C TYR A 64 -12.54 18.50 -18.56
N ALA A 65 -12.89 19.76 -18.80
CA ALA A 65 -12.01 20.91 -18.56
C ALA A 65 -12.03 21.41 -17.10
N TYR A 66 -12.86 20.81 -16.25
CA TYR A 66 -13.06 21.22 -14.87
C TYR A 66 -12.52 20.20 -13.86
N HIS A 67 -12.12 20.69 -12.70
CA HIS A 67 -11.77 19.96 -11.50
C HIS A 67 -12.92 20.03 -10.49
N TYR A 68 -13.48 18.89 -10.11
CA TYR A 68 -14.64 18.81 -9.22
C TYR A 68 -14.19 18.52 -7.80
N VAL A 69 -14.35 19.48 -6.88
CA VAL A 69 -13.88 19.37 -5.51
C VAL A 69 -15.04 18.99 -4.59
N ALA A 70 -15.14 17.71 -4.24
CA ALA A 70 -16.18 17.20 -3.34
C ALA A 70 -15.92 17.66 -1.90
N SER A 71 -16.72 18.61 -1.41
CA SER A 71 -16.52 19.31 -0.13
C SER A 71 -17.80 19.40 0.73
N CYS A 72 -18.75 18.49 0.55
CA CYS A 72 -19.97 18.42 1.37
C CYS A 72 -19.63 18.07 2.82
N THR A 73 -20.41 18.49 3.80
CA THR A 73 -20.22 18.17 5.23
C THR A 73 -20.26 16.66 5.50
N VAL A 74 -21.08 15.92 4.74
CA VAL A 74 -21.31 14.49 4.97
C VAL A 74 -20.37 13.62 4.12
N LYS A 75 -19.59 12.76 4.78
CA LYS A 75 -18.57 11.92 4.12
C LYS A 75 -19.12 11.03 3.00
N TRP A 76 -20.24 10.34 3.23
CA TRP A 76 -20.77 9.38 2.24
C TRP A 76 -21.19 10.05 0.92
N VAL A 77 -21.64 11.32 0.98
CA VAL A 77 -21.97 12.12 -0.21
C VAL A 77 -20.71 12.39 -1.04
N ASN A 78 -19.61 12.76 -0.37
CA ASN A 78 -18.32 12.97 -1.02
C ASN A 78 -17.78 11.68 -1.64
N ASP A 79 -17.83 10.56 -0.90
CA ASP A 79 -17.37 9.26 -1.40
C ASP A 79 -18.17 8.83 -2.65
N LYS A 80 -19.48 9.11 -2.67
CA LYS A 80 -20.37 8.88 -3.82
C LYS A 80 -19.99 9.73 -5.03
N LEU A 81 -19.81 11.03 -4.86
CA LEU A 81 -19.37 11.95 -5.93
C LEU A 81 -18.01 11.55 -6.50
N LEU A 82 -17.04 11.24 -5.64
CA LEU A 82 -15.69 10.83 -6.04
C LEU A 82 -15.71 9.50 -6.80
N THR A 83 -16.55 8.54 -6.40
CA THR A 83 -16.74 7.28 -7.13
C THR A 83 -17.29 7.55 -8.52
N PHE A 84 -18.30 8.42 -8.64
CA PHE A 84 -18.84 8.82 -9.93
C PHE A 84 -17.79 9.48 -10.84
N PHE A 85 -17.03 10.47 -10.34
CA PHE A 85 -16.02 11.14 -11.16
C PHE A 85 -14.98 10.16 -11.70
N LYS A 86 -14.54 9.23 -10.85
CA LYS A 86 -13.61 8.17 -11.25
C LYS A 86 -14.19 7.30 -12.36
N ASP A 87 -15.44 6.87 -12.23
CA ASP A 87 -16.11 6.01 -13.20
C ASP A 87 -16.40 6.75 -14.54
N ALA A 88 -16.67 8.05 -14.48
CA ALA A 88 -16.92 8.90 -15.64
C ALA A 88 -15.63 9.43 -16.32
N GLY A 89 -14.46 9.19 -15.71
CA GLY A 89 -13.17 9.73 -16.17
C GLY A 89 -13.01 11.24 -15.99
N LEU A 90 -13.74 11.84 -15.05
CA LEU A 90 -13.67 13.25 -14.68
C LEU A 90 -12.65 13.46 -13.55
N ASP A 91 -12.06 14.66 -13.46
CA ASP A 91 -11.09 14.98 -12.41
C ASP A 91 -11.80 15.36 -11.09
N GLY A 92 -12.12 14.33 -10.30
CA GLY A 92 -12.64 14.47 -8.94
C GLY A 92 -11.54 14.60 -7.89
N LYS A 93 -11.61 15.65 -7.05
CA LYS A 93 -10.68 15.93 -5.96
C LYS A 93 -11.38 15.88 -4.61
N ALA A 94 -10.70 15.31 -3.61
CA ALA A 94 -11.20 15.26 -2.24
C ALA A 94 -11.06 16.64 -1.57
N GLY A 95 -12.18 17.24 -1.18
CA GLY A 95 -12.26 18.53 -0.49
C GLY A 95 -13.00 18.48 0.85
N TRP A 96 -13.52 17.33 1.29
CA TRP A 96 -14.30 17.22 2.54
C TRP A 96 -13.62 17.89 3.76
N GLN A 97 -12.31 17.66 3.95
CA GLN A 97 -11.56 18.25 5.07
C GLN A 97 -11.39 19.77 4.98
N LEU A 98 -11.64 20.38 3.82
CA LEU A 98 -11.47 21.80 3.57
C LEU A 98 -12.45 22.63 4.41
N LEU A 99 -13.71 22.18 4.43
CA LEU A 99 -14.87 22.90 4.98
C LEU A 99 -15.58 22.15 6.12
N LYS A 100 -15.15 20.93 6.45
CA LYS A 100 -15.70 20.16 7.58
C LYS A 100 -15.60 20.96 8.88
N GLU A 101 -16.71 21.08 9.61
CA GLU A 101 -16.81 21.81 10.89
C GLU A 101 -16.49 23.32 10.79
N LYS A 102 -16.56 23.90 9.59
CA LYS A 102 -16.27 25.33 9.34
C LYS A 102 -17.46 26.10 8.79
N GLU A 103 -18.65 25.86 9.33
CA GLU A 103 -19.89 26.54 8.95
C GLU A 103 -19.79 28.08 9.10
N TYR A 104 -18.95 28.55 10.03
CA TYR A 104 -18.69 29.98 10.21
C TYR A 104 -18.11 30.65 8.96
N LEU A 105 -17.47 29.91 8.05
CA LEU A 105 -16.98 30.41 6.77
C LEU A 105 -18.11 30.82 5.82
N GLY A 106 -19.38 30.50 6.11
CA GLY A 106 -20.52 31.05 5.37
C GLY A 106 -20.72 32.56 5.59
N LYS A 107 -20.16 33.14 6.66
CA LYS A 107 -20.26 34.58 6.92
C LYS A 107 -19.31 35.36 6.01
N LEU A 108 -19.85 36.40 5.36
CA LEU A 108 -19.07 37.27 4.46
C LEU A 108 -17.88 37.98 5.13
N ASP A 109 -17.95 38.22 6.45
CA ASP A 109 -16.80 38.76 7.20
C ASP A 109 -15.55 37.87 7.11
N ASN A 110 -15.73 36.57 6.83
CA ASN A 110 -14.67 35.58 6.69
C ASN A 110 -14.23 35.36 5.24
N GLN A 111 -14.68 36.20 4.29
CA GLN A 111 -14.36 36.06 2.86
C GLN A 111 -12.83 35.95 2.60
N LYS A 112 -12.01 36.75 3.29
CA LYS A 112 -10.54 36.68 3.15
C LYS A 112 -9.95 35.34 3.63
N GLU A 113 -10.56 34.73 4.65
CA GLU A 113 -10.15 33.41 5.12
C GLU A 113 -10.53 32.33 4.10
N VAL A 114 -11.73 32.43 3.52
CA VAL A 114 -12.20 31.56 2.43
C VAL A 114 -11.25 31.67 1.23
N GLU A 115 -10.97 32.88 0.74
CA GLU A 115 -10.05 33.12 -0.39
C GLU A 115 -8.70 32.45 -0.16
N LYS A 116 -8.06 32.72 0.99
CA LYS A 116 -6.75 32.11 1.33
C LYS A 116 -6.82 30.59 1.42
N LEU A 117 -7.91 30.05 1.95
CA LEU A 117 -8.10 28.61 2.12
C LEU A 117 -8.30 27.90 0.79
N LEU A 118 -9.07 28.49 -0.14
CA LEU A 118 -9.28 27.97 -1.49
C LEU A 118 -8.02 28.12 -2.35
N GLU A 119 -7.33 29.25 -2.26
CA GLU A 119 -6.04 29.48 -2.91
C GLU A 119 -5.01 28.43 -2.48
N GLN A 120 -4.84 28.21 -1.17
CA GLN A 120 -3.94 27.18 -0.66
C GLN A 120 -4.33 25.77 -1.10
N TYR A 121 -5.62 25.48 -1.23
CA TYR A 121 -6.09 24.20 -1.73
C TYR A 121 -5.71 24.01 -3.20
N ILE A 122 -6.07 24.96 -4.06
CA ILE A 122 -5.79 24.93 -5.50
C ILE A 122 -4.28 24.90 -5.74
N LEU A 123 -3.51 25.71 -5.01
CA LEU A 123 -2.06 25.78 -5.12
C LEU A 123 -1.37 24.44 -4.78
N ARG A 124 -1.99 23.51 -4.04
CA ARG A 124 -1.44 22.15 -3.86
C ARG A 124 -1.50 21.30 -5.13
N PHE A 125 -2.43 21.60 -6.04
CA PHE A 125 -2.63 20.86 -7.29
C PHE A 125 -2.05 21.60 -8.50
N GLU A 126 -2.09 22.92 -8.46
CA GLU A 126 -1.63 23.84 -9.50
C GLU A 126 -0.20 24.34 -9.28
N ARG A 127 0.42 24.00 -8.14
CA ARG A 127 1.85 24.24 -7.94
C ARG A 127 2.59 23.67 -9.14
N ASN A 128 3.36 24.54 -9.78
CA ASN A 128 4.33 24.11 -10.76
C ASN A 128 5.22 23.08 -10.04
N PRO A 129 5.38 21.84 -10.53
CA PRO A 129 6.19 20.83 -9.86
C PRO A 129 7.57 21.40 -9.47
N LYS A 130 8.08 22.33 -10.28
CA LYS A 130 9.32 23.11 -10.10
C LYS A 130 9.45 23.90 -8.78
N GLU A 131 8.37 24.14 -8.03
CA GLU A 131 8.37 24.90 -6.77
C GLU A 131 8.38 24.02 -5.52
N GLU A 132 8.54 22.69 -5.66
CA GLU A 132 8.90 21.83 -4.54
C GLU A 132 10.43 21.85 -4.35
N PRO A 133 10.98 22.60 -3.38
CA PRO A 133 12.42 22.70 -3.19
C PRO A 133 13.07 21.34 -2.96
N GLU A 134 12.37 20.40 -2.30
CA GLU A 134 12.85 19.03 -2.08
C GLU A 134 13.01 18.24 -3.39
N LEU A 135 12.05 18.33 -4.32
CA LEU A 135 12.14 17.59 -5.58
C LEU A 135 13.04 18.26 -6.61
N SER A 136 13.18 19.58 -6.56
CA SER A 136 14.01 20.34 -7.49
C SER A 136 15.47 19.87 -7.49
N HIS A 137 15.96 19.40 -6.33
CA HIS A 137 17.30 18.85 -6.18
C HIS A 137 17.53 17.60 -7.06
N PHE A 138 16.49 16.81 -7.32
CA PHE A 138 16.56 15.61 -8.14
C PHE A 138 16.44 15.86 -9.64
N HIS A 139 16.34 17.11 -10.09
CA HIS A 139 16.09 17.43 -11.50
C HIS A 139 17.15 18.38 -12.09
N LEU A 140 17.30 18.31 -13.40
CA LEU A 140 18.13 19.22 -14.20
C LEU A 140 17.22 20.23 -14.88
N PHE A 141 17.60 21.51 -14.85
CA PHE A 141 16.86 22.58 -15.49
C PHE A 141 17.65 23.18 -16.65
N ASP A 142 16.96 23.58 -17.71
CA ASP A 142 17.54 24.39 -18.78
C ASP A 142 17.64 25.87 -18.37
N ALA A 143 18.26 26.70 -19.22
CA ALA A 143 18.41 28.14 -18.98
C ALA A 143 17.07 28.90 -18.92
N LYS A 144 15.96 28.29 -19.34
CA LYS A 144 14.60 28.84 -19.27
C LYS A 144 13.82 28.30 -18.07
N GLY A 145 14.44 27.45 -17.23
CA GLY A 145 13.84 26.84 -16.06
C GLY A 145 12.94 25.64 -16.36
N ASN A 146 13.04 24.99 -17.53
CA ASN A 146 12.31 23.75 -17.83
C ASN A 146 13.10 22.52 -17.44
N VAL A 147 12.39 21.46 -17.02
CA VAL A 147 13.03 20.20 -16.64
C VAL A 147 13.62 19.54 -17.88
N LYS A 148 14.94 19.43 -17.89
CA LYS A 148 15.72 18.77 -18.96
C LYS A 148 15.87 17.28 -18.69
N GLY A 149 15.78 16.85 -17.43
CA GLY A 149 15.88 15.45 -17.05
C GLY A 149 15.99 15.24 -15.55
N VAL A 150 16.13 13.98 -15.15
CA VAL A 150 16.19 13.53 -13.76
C VAL A 150 17.65 13.20 -13.39
N ARG A 151 18.10 13.65 -12.23
CA ARG A 151 19.39 13.30 -11.63
C ARG A 151 19.26 11.95 -10.92
N ASN A 152 19.39 10.88 -11.69
CA ASN A 152 19.17 9.53 -11.18
C ASN A 152 20.02 9.19 -9.94
N MET A 153 21.28 9.63 -9.90
CA MET A 153 22.17 9.33 -8.77
C MET A 153 21.77 10.06 -7.48
N GLU A 154 21.31 11.31 -7.54
CA GLU A 154 20.85 12.03 -6.35
C GLU A 154 19.66 11.33 -5.69
N ILE A 155 18.76 10.76 -6.51
CA ILE A 155 17.64 9.95 -6.01
C ILE A 155 18.16 8.66 -5.37
N VAL A 156 19.14 8.00 -6.00
CA VAL A 156 19.75 6.78 -5.46
C VAL A 156 20.41 7.05 -4.12
N ASP A 157 21.26 8.07 -4.04
CA ASP A 157 21.99 8.44 -2.82
C ASP A 157 21.01 8.83 -1.70
N TYR A 158 20.00 9.63 -2.02
CA TYR A 158 18.92 9.95 -1.08
C TYR A 158 18.23 8.71 -0.53
N LEU A 159 17.86 7.75 -1.39
CA LEU A 159 17.19 6.52 -0.95
C LEU A 159 18.11 5.65 -0.08
N VAL A 160 19.39 5.54 -0.42
CA VAL A 160 20.38 4.79 0.37
C VAL A 160 20.55 5.42 1.77
N GLU A 161 20.50 6.74 1.88
CA GLU A 161 20.69 7.46 3.14
C GLU A 161 19.42 7.51 4.01
N ASN A 162 18.24 7.59 3.38
CA ASN A 162 16.99 7.90 4.08
C ASN A 162 16.00 6.72 4.15
N VAL A 163 16.30 5.59 3.52
CA VAL A 163 15.46 4.40 3.55
C VAL A 163 16.22 3.24 4.14
N GLN A 164 15.60 2.60 5.14
CA GLN A 164 16.15 1.41 5.75
C GLN A 164 15.76 0.17 4.95
N PHE A 165 16.67 -0.25 4.07
CA PHE A 165 16.51 -1.41 3.20
C PHE A 165 17.87 -2.03 2.88
N PHE A 166 17.85 -3.27 2.37
CA PHE A 166 19.01 -3.91 1.77
C PHE A 166 18.59 -4.73 0.54
N VAL A 167 19.55 -5.27 -0.19
CA VAL A 167 19.33 -6.11 -1.37
C VAL A 167 20.10 -7.41 -1.23
N VAL A 168 19.43 -8.54 -1.42
CA VAL A 168 20.06 -9.87 -1.52
C VAL A 168 19.84 -10.37 -2.93
N GLY A 169 20.93 -10.63 -3.65
CA GLY A 169 20.87 -10.93 -5.09
C GLY A 169 20.32 -9.74 -5.88
N ILE A 170 19.07 -9.85 -6.34
CA ILE A 170 18.34 -8.79 -7.05
C ILE A 170 17.11 -8.29 -6.29
N THR A 171 16.85 -8.86 -5.12
CA THR A 171 15.61 -8.69 -4.38
C THR A 171 15.82 -7.70 -3.24
N PRO A 172 15.13 -6.55 -3.25
CA PRO A 172 15.16 -5.61 -2.16
C PRO A 172 14.31 -6.09 -0.98
N TYR A 173 14.77 -5.77 0.23
CA TYR A 173 14.07 -5.99 1.48
C TYR A 173 13.98 -4.67 2.24
N TYR A 174 12.80 -4.28 2.70
CA TYR A 174 12.59 -3.04 3.46
C TYR A 174 12.26 -3.33 4.91
N TYR A 175 12.71 -2.47 5.81
CA TYR A 175 12.42 -2.61 7.23
C TYR A 175 10.99 -2.16 7.56
N GLU A 176 10.28 -3.00 8.30
CA GLU A 176 8.96 -2.70 8.86
C GLU A 176 8.82 -3.40 10.22
N HIS A 177 8.70 -2.63 11.31
CA HIS A 177 8.38 -3.13 12.66
C HIS A 177 9.23 -4.32 13.15
N GLY A 178 10.56 -4.28 12.99
CA GLY A 178 11.47 -5.31 13.50
C GLY A 178 11.78 -6.45 12.53
N VAL A 179 11.25 -6.38 11.31
CA VAL A 179 11.52 -7.36 10.26
C VAL A 179 11.77 -6.68 8.93
N PHE A 180 12.63 -7.29 8.13
CA PHE A 180 12.85 -6.93 6.74
C PHE A 180 11.97 -7.79 5.84
N LEU A 181 11.06 -7.13 5.12
CA LEU A 181 10.10 -7.78 4.25
C LEU A 181 10.56 -7.68 2.80
N GLU A 182 10.37 -8.78 2.08
CA GLU A 182 10.66 -8.84 0.65
C GLU A 182 9.79 -7.84 -0.14
N ASP A 183 10.41 -7.01 -0.96
CA ASP A 183 9.72 -6.18 -1.94
C ASP A 183 9.70 -6.89 -3.28
N HIS A 184 8.75 -7.82 -3.42
CA HIS A 184 8.56 -8.57 -4.66
C HIS A 184 8.45 -7.62 -5.86
N ASP A 185 9.23 -7.89 -6.90
CA ASP A 185 9.36 -7.06 -8.10
C ASP A 185 9.76 -5.60 -7.86
N GLY A 186 10.17 -5.22 -6.65
CA GLY A 186 10.56 -3.86 -6.29
C GLY A 186 9.42 -2.85 -6.34
N VAL A 187 8.17 -3.26 -6.13
CA VAL A 187 6.98 -2.39 -6.25
C VAL A 187 7.05 -1.22 -5.28
N ARG A 188 7.38 -1.47 -4.01
CA ARG A 188 7.46 -0.44 -2.97
C ARG A 188 8.61 0.52 -3.25
N MET A 189 9.74 0.01 -3.72
CA MET A 189 10.90 0.83 -4.07
C MET A 189 10.64 1.69 -5.30
N LYS A 190 10.04 1.13 -6.36
CA LYS A 190 9.62 1.89 -7.56
C LYS A 190 8.62 2.98 -7.22
N TYR A 191 7.69 2.71 -6.31
CA TYR A 191 6.74 3.70 -5.81
C TYR A 191 7.44 4.85 -5.06
N ARG A 192 8.44 4.55 -4.22
CA ARG A 192 9.26 5.60 -3.56
C ARG A 192 10.04 6.44 -4.57
N ILE A 193 10.66 5.81 -5.57
CA ILE A 193 11.34 6.52 -6.66
C ILE A 193 10.36 7.44 -7.40
N GLN A 194 9.16 6.95 -7.72
CA GLN A 194 8.15 7.74 -8.41
C GLN A 194 7.77 9.01 -7.65
N LYS A 195 7.76 8.98 -6.31
CA LYS A 195 7.49 10.17 -5.49
C LYS A 195 8.59 11.22 -5.54
N LEU A 196 9.81 10.83 -5.92
CA LEU A 196 10.98 11.71 -6.01
C LEU A 196 11.16 12.31 -7.42
N VAL A 197 10.26 11.97 -8.35
CA VAL A 197 10.30 12.42 -9.75
C VAL A 197 9.05 13.25 -10.04
N TYR A 198 9.22 14.39 -10.72
CA TYR A 198 8.08 15.21 -11.12
C TYR A 198 7.11 14.43 -12.00
N ARG A 199 5.80 14.69 -11.82
CA ARG A 199 4.73 13.93 -12.48
C ARG A 199 4.86 13.87 -14.01
N ASP A 200 5.26 14.96 -14.63
CA ASP A 200 5.49 15.07 -16.08
C ASP A 200 6.74 14.30 -16.56
N GLN A 201 7.66 13.99 -15.65
CA GLN A 201 8.87 13.21 -15.89
C GLN A 201 8.73 11.73 -15.47
N VAL A 202 7.59 11.32 -14.90
CA VAL A 202 7.34 9.93 -14.53
C VAL A 202 7.14 9.10 -15.79
N GLN A 203 8.23 8.48 -16.23
CA GLN A 203 8.24 7.52 -17.34
C GLN A 203 8.77 6.18 -16.84
N SER A 204 8.18 5.08 -17.33
CA SER A 204 8.61 3.72 -16.95
C SER A 204 10.12 3.50 -17.13
N GLY A 205 10.70 4.04 -18.21
CA GLY A 205 12.14 3.98 -18.46
C GLY A 205 12.98 4.71 -17.40
N VAL A 206 12.51 5.86 -16.90
CA VAL A 206 13.20 6.62 -15.83
C VAL A 206 13.18 5.82 -14.53
N ILE A 207 12.00 5.37 -14.10
CA ILE A 207 11.84 4.60 -12.87
C ILE A 207 12.66 3.32 -12.91
N LYS A 208 12.62 2.59 -14.03
CA LYS A 208 13.39 1.35 -14.21
C LYS A 208 14.90 1.59 -14.17
N ARG A 209 15.40 2.67 -14.78
CA ARG A 209 16.83 3.02 -14.72
C ARG A 209 17.27 3.33 -13.29
N ILE A 210 16.52 4.15 -12.56
CA ILE A 210 16.85 4.51 -11.17
C ILE A 210 16.79 3.28 -10.28
N TYR A 211 15.74 2.46 -10.40
CA TYR A 211 15.60 1.22 -9.64
C TYR A 211 16.78 0.27 -9.88
N ASN A 212 17.16 0.06 -11.14
CA ASN A 212 18.30 -0.79 -11.48
C ASN A 212 19.60 -0.23 -10.89
N LEU A 213 19.83 1.08 -10.97
CA LEU A 213 21.00 1.72 -10.36
C LEU A 213 21.02 1.54 -8.83
N LEU A 214 19.86 1.64 -8.18
CA LEU A 214 19.71 1.50 -6.74
C LEU A 214 20.07 0.09 -6.25
N ILE A 215 19.50 -0.95 -6.89
CA ILE A 215 19.75 -2.34 -6.46
C ILE A 215 21.17 -2.83 -6.76
N THR A 216 21.88 -2.15 -7.67
CA THR A 216 23.29 -2.43 -7.98
C THR A 216 24.28 -1.74 -7.04
N GLN A 217 23.82 -0.92 -6.09
CA GLN A 217 24.73 -0.22 -5.18
C GLN A 217 25.40 -1.20 -4.19
N PRO A 218 26.73 -1.25 -4.10
CA PRO A 218 27.42 -2.15 -3.15
C PRO A 218 27.05 -1.87 -1.69
N LYS A 219 26.72 -0.61 -1.34
CA LYS A 219 26.39 -0.20 0.02
C LYS A 219 25.15 -0.92 0.59
N VAL A 220 24.17 -1.20 -0.27
CA VAL A 220 22.89 -1.82 0.14
C VAL A 220 22.89 -3.33 -0.07
N TYR A 221 23.91 -3.87 -0.74
CA TYR A 221 24.03 -5.30 -0.98
C TYR A 221 24.38 -6.04 0.31
N ARG A 222 23.71 -7.17 0.55
CA ARG A 222 23.98 -8.09 1.65
C ARG A 222 23.97 -9.53 1.16
N GLU A 223 24.82 -10.34 1.75
CA GLU A 223 24.87 -11.78 1.52
C GLU A 223 23.90 -12.51 2.46
N ALA A 224 23.43 -13.69 2.04
CA ALA A 224 22.46 -14.46 2.82
C ALA A 224 22.97 -14.82 4.23
N TYR A 225 24.29 -15.01 4.39
CA TYR A 225 24.89 -15.33 5.69
C TYR A 225 25.00 -14.11 6.63
N GLU A 226 24.76 -12.89 6.14
CA GLU A 226 24.72 -11.66 6.93
C GLU A 226 23.35 -11.41 7.55
N LEU A 227 22.33 -12.17 7.16
CA LEU A 227 20.96 -12.03 7.65
C LEU A 227 20.77 -12.71 9.01
N ASN A 228 19.73 -12.28 9.73
CA ASN A 228 19.32 -12.83 11.02
C ASN A 228 20.47 -12.92 12.04
N LYS A 229 21.21 -11.82 12.23
CA LYS A 229 22.37 -11.71 13.13
C LYS A 229 22.01 -11.46 14.59
N GLN A 230 20.73 -11.48 14.94
CA GLN A 230 20.32 -11.48 16.35
C GLN A 230 20.87 -12.73 17.05
N PRO A 231 21.11 -12.66 18.37
CA PRO A 231 21.44 -13.84 19.17
C PRO A 231 20.48 -15.00 18.91
N VAL A 232 21.04 -16.20 18.69
CA VAL A 232 20.29 -17.41 18.28
C VAL A 232 19.12 -17.75 19.21
N ARG A 233 19.24 -17.40 20.49
CA ARG A 233 18.21 -17.68 21.51
C ARG A 233 17.03 -16.69 21.48
N TRP A 234 17.19 -15.53 20.84
CA TRP A 234 16.17 -14.50 20.81
C TRP A 234 15.10 -14.83 19.78
N ILE A 235 13.85 -14.59 20.16
CA ILE A 235 12.68 -14.85 19.32
C ILE A 235 12.10 -13.51 18.89
N ASN A 236 11.99 -13.27 17.58
CA ASN A 236 11.43 -12.04 17.03
C ASN A 236 9.89 -12.10 17.01
N PHE A 237 9.24 -11.33 17.87
CA PHE A 237 7.80 -11.13 17.87
C PHE A 237 7.45 -9.75 17.30
N LYS A 238 6.17 -9.53 17.01
CA LYS A 238 5.72 -8.24 16.45
C LYS A 238 6.07 -7.02 17.33
N ASN A 239 6.17 -7.22 18.64
CA ASN A 239 6.41 -6.18 19.63
C ASN A 239 7.82 -6.16 20.22
N GLY A 240 8.75 -7.00 19.75
CA GLY A 240 10.14 -7.01 20.21
C GLY A 240 10.81 -8.37 20.13
N TYR A 241 12.10 -8.40 20.48
CA TYR A 241 12.84 -9.64 20.68
C TYR A 241 12.62 -10.18 22.09
N TYR A 242 12.13 -11.40 22.22
CA TYR A 242 12.01 -12.06 23.51
C TYR A 242 13.26 -12.90 23.79
N ASP A 243 13.87 -12.73 24.96
CA ASP A 243 14.91 -13.61 25.48
C ASP A 243 14.32 -14.61 26.49
N PRO A 244 14.16 -15.90 26.13
CA PRO A 244 13.55 -16.89 27.01
C PRO A 244 14.38 -17.23 28.24
N VAL A 245 15.67 -16.84 28.28
CA VAL A 245 16.55 -17.11 29.43
C VAL A 245 16.39 -16.04 30.50
N THR A 246 16.32 -14.77 30.11
CA THR A 246 16.14 -13.65 31.04
C THR A 246 14.66 -13.35 31.29
N GLY A 247 13.77 -13.77 30.39
CA GLY A 247 12.34 -13.46 30.43
C GLY A 247 12.02 -12.04 29.95
N GLU A 248 12.97 -11.36 29.32
CA GLU A 248 12.86 -9.94 28.95
C GLU A 248 12.43 -9.74 27.50
N MET A 249 11.68 -8.65 27.27
CA MET A 249 11.40 -8.12 25.93
C MET A 249 12.38 -6.99 25.61
N LEU A 250 13.07 -7.13 24.48
CA LEU A 250 14.06 -6.19 23.97
C LEU A 250 13.52 -5.45 22.74
N GLU A 251 13.92 -4.20 22.58
CA GLU A 251 13.54 -3.41 21.41
C GLU A 251 14.14 -3.97 20.12
N HIS A 252 13.41 -3.76 19.01
CA HIS A 252 13.91 -4.15 17.71
C HIS A 252 15.10 -3.29 17.29
N ASN A 253 16.15 -3.97 16.83
CA ASN A 253 17.27 -3.35 16.15
C ASN A 253 17.34 -3.86 14.69
N PRO A 254 17.24 -2.95 13.69
CA PRO A 254 17.38 -3.28 12.28
C PRO A 254 18.78 -3.77 11.87
N ASP A 255 19.83 -3.49 12.64
CA ASP A 255 21.20 -3.93 12.33
C ASP A 255 21.36 -5.46 12.31
N TYR A 256 20.43 -6.19 12.92
CA TYR A 256 20.38 -7.66 12.87
C TYR A 256 19.89 -8.22 11.53
N LEU A 257 19.35 -7.38 10.63
CA LEU A 257 18.87 -7.80 9.31
C LEU A 257 17.91 -8.99 9.37
N THR A 258 17.00 -8.96 10.34
CA THR A 258 16.08 -10.06 10.60
C THR A 258 14.98 -10.10 9.56
N ILE A 259 14.80 -11.24 8.89
CA ILE A 259 13.73 -11.47 7.90
C ILE A 259 12.61 -12.37 8.43
N ASN A 260 12.82 -12.97 9.61
CA ASN A 260 11.86 -13.86 10.25
C ASN A 260 11.23 -13.17 11.46
N GLN A 261 9.90 -13.11 11.48
CA GLN A 261 9.14 -12.59 12.63
C GLN A 261 7.89 -13.41 12.84
N ILE A 262 7.59 -13.71 14.09
CA ILE A 262 6.29 -14.27 14.49
C ILE A 262 5.28 -13.13 14.45
N PRO A 263 4.21 -13.21 13.63
CA PRO A 263 3.31 -12.09 13.35
C PRO A 263 2.30 -11.82 14.49
N PHE A 264 2.68 -12.10 15.73
CA PHE A 264 1.88 -11.88 16.94
C PHE A 264 2.72 -11.16 18.00
N PRO A 265 2.12 -10.27 18.80
CA PRO A 265 2.80 -9.75 19.98
C PRO A 265 2.90 -10.82 21.06
N TYR A 266 3.97 -10.78 21.85
CA TYR A 266 4.17 -11.62 23.01
C TYR A 266 4.40 -10.78 24.26
N TYR A 267 3.65 -11.05 25.31
CA TYR A 267 3.78 -10.38 26.60
C TYR A 267 4.17 -11.44 27.64
N PRO A 268 5.40 -11.39 28.18
CA PRO A 268 5.86 -12.37 29.17
C PRO A 268 4.96 -12.46 30.41
N GLU A 269 4.30 -11.36 30.76
CA GLU A 269 3.38 -11.26 31.91
C GLU A 269 2.10 -12.10 31.73
N ASP A 270 1.71 -12.41 30.49
CA ASP A 270 0.53 -13.21 30.16
C ASP A 270 0.85 -14.70 29.95
N CYS A 271 2.04 -15.17 30.36
CA CYS A 271 2.50 -16.52 30.04
C CYS A 271 1.53 -17.64 30.50
N GLU A 272 0.86 -17.47 31.65
CA GLU A 272 -0.13 -18.43 32.15
C GLU A 272 -1.38 -18.51 31.28
N GLN A 273 -1.83 -17.41 30.67
CA GLN A 273 -2.99 -17.38 29.77
C GLN A 273 -2.67 -17.98 28.40
N VAL A 274 -1.47 -17.71 27.87
CA VAL A 274 -1.00 -18.27 26.59
C VAL A 274 -0.87 -19.81 26.68
N LEU A 275 -0.43 -20.33 27.83
CA LEU A 275 -0.32 -21.77 28.07
C LEU A 275 -1.67 -22.51 28.06
N GLN A 276 -2.78 -21.84 28.40
CA GLN A 276 -4.13 -22.40 28.33
C GLN A 276 -4.58 -22.66 26.88
N GLY A 277 -4.18 -21.80 25.93
CA GLY A 277 -4.45 -21.99 24.50
C GLY A 277 -3.78 -23.24 23.91
N GLY A 278 -2.63 -23.64 24.48
CA GLY A 278 -1.90 -24.84 24.10
C GLY A 278 -2.55 -26.16 24.57
N GLU A 279 -3.52 -26.13 25.49
CA GLU A 279 -4.16 -27.35 25.99
C GLU A 279 -4.88 -28.11 24.89
N ASN A 280 -5.52 -27.43 23.94
CA ASN A 280 -6.25 -28.07 22.86
C ASN A 280 -5.30 -28.74 21.86
N ILE A 281 -4.16 -28.11 21.58
CA ILE A 281 -3.10 -28.67 20.73
C ILE A 281 -2.45 -29.87 21.43
N LYS A 282 -2.16 -29.77 22.72
CA LYS A 282 -1.64 -30.89 23.54
C LYS A 282 -2.63 -32.05 23.62
N LYS A 283 -3.93 -31.78 23.80
CA LYS A 283 -5.00 -32.80 23.76
C LYS A 283 -5.08 -33.46 22.39
N TYR A 284 -4.99 -32.68 21.30
CA TYR A 284 -5.01 -33.20 19.93
C TYR A 284 -3.78 -34.07 19.62
N LEU A 285 -2.58 -33.66 20.04
CA LEU A 285 -1.34 -34.44 19.94
C LEU A 285 -1.40 -35.71 20.79
N ALA A 286 -1.96 -35.65 22.00
CA ALA A 286 -2.19 -36.81 22.87
C ALA A 286 -3.19 -37.82 22.29
N LEU A 287 -4.21 -37.34 21.57
CA LEU A 287 -5.18 -38.18 20.89
C LEU A 287 -4.62 -38.79 19.59
N SER A 288 -3.80 -38.02 18.86
CA SER A 288 -3.31 -38.40 17.53
C SER A 288 -2.02 -39.24 17.57
N LEU A 289 -1.20 -39.04 18.60
CA LEU A 289 0.03 -39.77 18.88
C LEU A 289 0.01 -40.20 20.36
N PRO A 290 -0.65 -41.32 20.70
CA PRO A 290 -0.81 -41.74 22.10
C PRO A 290 0.48 -42.25 22.75
N ASN A 291 1.49 -42.60 21.94
CA ASN A 291 2.80 -43.05 22.42
C ASN A 291 3.71 -41.86 22.73
N LYS A 292 4.14 -41.75 23.99
CA LYS A 292 4.98 -40.63 24.48
C LYS A 292 6.36 -40.56 23.80
N GLU A 293 6.91 -41.70 23.36
CA GLU A 293 8.18 -41.71 22.64
C GLU A 293 8.02 -41.18 21.22
N GLU A 294 6.90 -41.49 20.54
CA GLU A 294 6.57 -40.96 19.22
C GLU A 294 6.23 -39.47 19.25
N GLN A 295 5.58 -39.00 20.32
CA GLN A 295 5.39 -37.56 20.56
C GLN A 295 6.71 -36.83 20.74
N GLN A 296 7.61 -37.35 21.58
CA GLN A 296 8.92 -36.74 21.78
C GLN A 296 9.78 -36.82 20.52
N ILE A 297 9.66 -37.87 19.71
CA ILE A 297 10.34 -37.97 18.41
C ILE A 297 9.75 -36.98 17.41
N ALA A 298 8.42 -36.78 17.38
CA ALA A 298 7.77 -35.80 16.50
C ALA A 298 8.12 -34.35 16.89
N GLU A 299 8.01 -34.00 18.18
CA GLU A 299 8.42 -32.69 18.72
C GLU A 299 9.91 -32.44 18.49
N LYS A 300 10.76 -33.45 18.68
CA LYS A 300 12.21 -33.35 18.46
C LYS A 300 12.59 -33.37 16.98
N ASN A 301 11.79 -33.95 16.09
CA ASN A 301 11.99 -33.91 14.65
C ASN A 301 11.53 -32.58 14.06
N GLU A 302 10.38 -32.01 14.50
CA GLU A 302 9.98 -30.63 14.20
C GLU A 302 11.04 -29.62 14.71
N SER A 303 11.61 -29.87 15.89
CA SER A 303 12.71 -29.06 16.43
C SER A 303 14.06 -29.26 15.71
N ARG A 304 14.29 -30.42 15.07
CA ARG A 304 15.54 -30.76 14.36
C ARG A 304 15.52 -30.36 12.88
N GLU A 305 14.37 -30.37 12.22
CA GLU A 305 14.24 -29.86 10.83
C GLU A 305 14.43 -28.33 10.76
N ALA A 306 14.32 -27.63 11.90
CA ALA A 306 14.62 -26.21 12.03
C ALA A 306 16.14 -25.86 12.07
N VAL A 307 17.05 -26.84 11.96
CA VAL A 307 18.50 -26.62 11.86
C VAL A 307 19.04 -27.28 10.58
N PRO A 308 19.71 -26.56 9.66
CA PRO A 308 20.13 -27.14 8.39
C PRO A 308 21.23 -28.17 8.61
N ARG A 309 20.98 -29.43 8.23
CA ARG A 309 22.03 -30.43 8.06
C ARG A 309 22.70 -30.23 6.70
N THR A 310 23.94 -29.74 6.71
CA THR A 310 24.87 -29.91 5.60
C THR A 310 25.29 -31.37 5.48
N GLY A 311 25.35 -31.87 4.24
CA GLY A 311 25.16 -33.27 3.88
C GLY A 311 26.17 -34.29 4.41
N VAL A 312 25.70 -35.55 4.51
CA VAL A 312 26.46 -36.78 4.24
C VAL A 312 25.48 -37.83 3.72
N GLU A 313 25.88 -38.51 2.65
CA GLU A 313 25.20 -39.62 1.98
C GLU A 313 24.80 -40.77 2.92
N ALA A 314 23.63 -41.37 2.68
CA ALA A 314 23.37 -42.75 3.05
C ALA A 314 22.34 -43.37 2.09
N ASN A 315 22.86 -44.17 1.16
CA ASN A 315 22.09 -45.14 0.40
C ASN A 315 21.45 -46.16 1.36
N THR A 316 20.13 -46.32 1.32
CA THR A 316 19.48 -47.59 1.71
C THR A 316 18.43 -47.97 0.68
N VAL A 317 18.78 -49.03 -0.03
CA VAL A 317 17.95 -49.83 -0.94
C VAL A 317 16.75 -50.40 -0.19
N VAL A 318 15.55 -50.20 -0.73
CA VAL A 318 14.45 -51.17 -0.60
C VAL A 318 13.95 -51.49 -2.00
N LYS A 319 14.22 -52.73 -2.42
CA LYS A 319 13.61 -53.38 -3.57
C LYS A 319 12.13 -53.57 -3.27
N ASP A 320 11.27 -53.29 -4.24
CA ASP A 320 10.33 -54.32 -4.66
C ASP A 320 9.85 -54.14 -6.11
N ALA A 321 9.68 -55.30 -6.74
CA ALA A 321 9.49 -55.50 -8.16
C ALA A 321 8.01 -55.45 -8.55
N GLY A 322 7.71 -54.90 -9.73
CA GLY A 322 6.39 -55.05 -10.35
C GLY A 322 6.17 -54.18 -11.59
N LYS A 323 6.56 -54.67 -12.76
CA LYS A 323 6.36 -54.09 -14.11
C LYS A 323 4.87 -53.88 -14.45
N ALA A 324 4.50 -52.77 -15.10
CA ALA A 324 4.07 -52.75 -16.52
C ALA A 324 3.58 -51.37 -17.03
N GLU A 325 4.23 -50.95 -18.13
CA GLU A 325 3.83 -50.18 -19.32
C GLU A 325 2.73 -49.07 -19.30
N ARG A 326 3.22 -47.84 -19.51
CA ARG A 326 2.83 -46.80 -20.50
C ARG A 326 1.47 -46.90 -21.23
N LYS A 327 0.69 -45.80 -21.20
CA LYS A 327 0.24 -45.03 -22.40
C LYS A 327 -0.50 -43.73 -22.03
N ALA A 328 -0.22 -42.68 -22.80
CA ALA A 328 -0.94 -41.40 -22.81
C ALA A 328 -2.22 -41.49 -23.66
N ILE A 329 -3.28 -40.74 -23.33
CA ILE A 329 -4.35 -40.27 -24.24
C ILE A 329 -4.99 -38.98 -23.69
N THR A 330 -5.30 -38.12 -24.66
CA THR A 330 -5.81 -36.75 -24.71
C THR A 330 -7.24 -36.53 -24.19
N GLU A 331 -7.45 -35.33 -23.64
CA GLU A 331 -8.66 -34.49 -23.45
C GLU A 331 -10.08 -35.09 -23.57
N LYS A 332 -10.90 -34.84 -22.53
CA LYS A 332 -12.32 -34.49 -22.67
C LYS A 332 -12.70 -33.38 -21.67
N LYS A 333 -13.06 -32.21 -22.21
CA LYS A 333 -13.78 -31.14 -21.51
C LYS A 333 -15.22 -31.60 -21.23
N THR A 334 -15.67 -31.43 -19.99
CA THR A 334 -17.08 -31.23 -19.65
C THR A 334 -17.16 -30.22 -18.52
N MET A 335 -17.78 -29.07 -18.79
CA MET A 335 -18.14 -28.06 -17.79
C MET A 335 -19.29 -28.57 -16.91
N ILE A 336 -19.25 -28.25 -15.62
CA ILE A 336 -20.34 -27.70 -14.77
C ILE A 336 -20.07 -28.11 -13.31
N GLY A 337 -19.93 -27.09 -12.45
CA GLY A 337 -20.00 -27.25 -10.99
C GLY A 337 -19.45 -26.02 -10.29
N LYS A 338 -20.32 -25.16 -9.79
CA LYS A 338 -19.98 -23.99 -8.95
C LYS A 338 -18.97 -24.42 -7.87
N GLU A 339 -17.75 -23.89 -7.90
CA GLU A 339 -16.80 -24.10 -6.82
C GLU A 339 -17.31 -23.41 -5.54
N LYS A 340 -17.53 -24.22 -4.50
CA LYS A 340 -17.65 -23.78 -3.12
C LYS A 340 -16.40 -22.98 -2.76
N LYS A 341 -16.57 -21.84 -2.06
CA LYS A 341 -15.46 -21.16 -1.38
C LYS A 341 -14.71 -22.19 -0.50
N LEU A 342 -13.44 -22.40 -0.81
CA LEU A 342 -12.52 -23.25 -0.05
C LEU A 342 -12.34 -22.70 1.36
N SER A 343 -12.19 -23.61 2.33
CA SER A 343 -11.90 -23.27 3.72
C SER A 343 -10.48 -22.73 3.85
N ILE A 344 -10.26 -21.81 4.80
CA ILE A 344 -8.94 -21.22 5.14
C ILE A 344 -7.86 -22.30 5.33
N HIS A 345 -8.24 -23.50 5.78
CA HIS A 345 -7.33 -24.62 6.01
C HIS A 345 -6.75 -25.23 4.72
N GLU A 346 -7.47 -25.16 3.59
CA GLU A 346 -6.98 -25.62 2.29
C GLU A 346 -6.07 -24.58 1.62
N HIS A 347 -6.21 -23.30 1.97
CA HIS A 347 -5.30 -22.24 1.55
C HIS A 347 -3.90 -22.40 2.17
N LEU A 348 -3.83 -22.86 3.43
CA LEU A 348 -2.56 -23.04 4.15
C LEU A 348 -1.76 -24.27 3.68
N LYS A 349 -2.42 -25.34 3.22
CA LYS A 349 -1.74 -26.51 2.64
C LYS A 349 -1.06 -26.23 1.30
N LYS A 350 -1.54 -25.25 0.52
CA LYS A 350 -0.91 -24.86 -0.76
C LYS A 350 0.40 -24.10 -0.59
N TYR A 351 0.57 -23.37 0.52
CA TYR A 351 1.83 -22.68 0.82
C TYR A 351 2.99 -23.65 1.13
N VAL A 352 2.69 -24.86 1.59
CA VAL A 352 3.71 -25.88 1.95
C VAL A 352 4.15 -26.75 0.76
N GLN A 353 3.46 -26.72 -0.39
CA GLN A 353 3.86 -27.49 -1.59
C GLN A 353 4.64 -26.69 -2.64
N LEU A 354 4.81 -25.37 -2.48
CA LEU A 354 5.58 -24.53 -3.42
C LEU A 354 7.01 -24.25 -2.94
N TRP A 355 7.43 -24.85 -1.82
CA TRP A 355 8.81 -24.84 -1.32
C TRP A 355 9.27 -26.27 -1.02
N ALA A 356 9.32 -27.10 -2.07
CA ALA A 356 10.13 -28.31 -2.13
C ALA A 356 11.41 -28.03 -2.92
#